data_AF-A0A3A5J4J3-F1
#
_entry.id   AF-A0A3A5J4J3-F1
#
_cell.length_a   1.000
_cell.length_b   1.000
_cell.length_c   1.000
_cell.angle_alpha   90.00
_cell.angle_beta   90.00
_cell.angle_gamma   90.00
#
_symmetry.space_group_name_H-M   'P 1'
#
loop_
_entity.id
_entity.type
_entity.pdbx_description
1 polymer ?
#
loop_
_entity_poly.entity_id
_entity_poly.type
_entity_poly.pdbx_seq_one_letter_code
_entity_poly.pdbx_strand_id
1 'polypeptide(L)'
;MPMNLDSTLAGLVAGLLLLSLAGCSDDGVTAEAGEAGAMRDLTDKSLASFTGYVPPQCYTKTRTAGHAQAANPCYVCHTESRAPNFIDDADLQLAYDFANPRRTARKNNPWTNLFKDYRNAVARVPDREIRAYVRADNYRDDTGRIALADRLADVPAGWDANGDGRWQGYVPDVYFDFDAAGYDHAPGGAYTGWRAFAYTPVPGSFIPANGSFDDVLIRLPRVFRQDRRGRFDVAVYTLNLAITESLIKRADVPIAATDEHDYDIDLNRDGHLDIAHRVVYDWAPLQDRDMAWVGRAAATHRRLAAGLYPEGTEFLHTLRYLDVVDGTVVRAPRMKELRYARKQAWLTYSDRRAMAFDELKEAHDFPDRPAQFAGDVERGVANGLGWVYQGFIEDARGDLRPQTFAETNTCMGCHGGVGATTDASFAFPRKRAGNTPDRGWYYWNQRAMAHLAEPRLTDGRGEYSTYLRNARAGDEFRNNADIIARFFTPAGAEKPAAFRRLEQTIGAMILPSPDRALALDKAYREIVRQQSFIHGRTAHVAPMDNVHRAVAPGEPTGVSTPVSVEHDARAH
;
A
#
# COMPACT_ATOMS: atom_id res chain seq x y z
N MET A 1 -46.85 -3.58 70.17
CA MET A 1 -48.19 -4.20 70.22
C MET A 1 -48.40 -4.96 68.92
N PRO A 2 -48.97 -6.18 68.95
CA PRO A 2 -48.39 -7.34 68.27
C PRO A 2 -49.21 -7.89 67.07
N MET A 3 -48.65 -8.94 66.44
CA MET A 3 -49.32 -10.08 65.78
C MET A 3 -49.96 -9.84 64.39
N ASN A 4 -49.89 -10.69 63.37
CA ASN A 4 -49.70 -12.15 63.16
C ASN A 4 -48.94 -12.36 61.82
N LEU A 5 -48.07 -13.34 61.52
CA LEU A 5 -48.06 -14.83 61.64
C LEU A 5 -49.15 -15.57 60.83
N ASP A 6 -48.77 -16.07 59.65
CA ASP A 6 -49.03 -17.44 59.17
C ASP A 6 -48.20 -17.65 57.88
N SER A 7 -47.16 -18.50 57.80
CA SER A 7 -46.99 -19.94 58.09
C SER A 7 -47.39 -20.84 56.91
N THR A 8 -46.38 -21.48 56.28
CA THR A 8 -46.27 -22.90 55.86
C THR A 8 -45.19 -23.03 54.77
N LEU A 9 -44.01 -23.57 55.13
CA LEU A 9 -43.59 -25.00 54.99
C LEU A 9 -43.46 -25.41 53.51
N ALA A 10 -42.38 -26.01 53.01
CA ALA A 10 -41.25 -26.76 53.57
C ALA A 10 -40.15 -26.74 52.47
N GLY A 11 -38.87 -27.01 52.68
CA GLY A 11 -38.14 -27.57 53.80
C GLY A 11 -36.85 -28.19 53.24
N LEU A 12 -35.76 -27.97 53.99
CA LEU A 12 -34.55 -28.81 54.08
C LEU A 12 -33.65 -28.95 52.82
N VAL A 13 -32.32 -28.98 52.88
CA VAL A 13 -31.36 -28.98 54.00
C VAL A 13 -29.96 -28.71 53.43
N ALA A 14 -29.15 -28.01 54.24
CA ALA A 14 -27.68 -28.00 54.39
C ALA A 14 -26.76 -27.92 53.15
N GLY A 15 -25.64 -27.20 53.19
CA GLY A 15 -24.94 -26.71 54.36
C GLY A 15 -23.73 -25.82 54.04
N LEU A 16 -23.37 -25.12 55.11
CA LEU A 16 -22.13 -24.45 55.49
C LEU A 16 -21.02 -24.16 54.45
N LEU A 17 -20.78 -22.85 54.32
CA LEU A 17 -19.49 -22.16 54.51
C LEU A 17 -18.29 -23.03 54.99
N LEU A 18 -17.15 -22.96 54.29
CA LEU A 18 -15.98 -22.14 54.69
C LEU A 18 -14.79 -22.32 53.72
N LEU A 19 -13.98 -21.25 53.67
CA LEU A 19 -12.75 -21.05 52.89
C LEU A 19 -11.68 -22.12 53.11
N SER A 20 -10.89 -22.44 52.06
CA SER A 20 -9.41 -22.41 52.11
C SER A 20 -8.73 -22.73 50.77
N LEU A 21 -7.83 -21.83 50.35
CA LEU A 21 -6.44 -22.03 49.85
C LEU A 21 -6.09 -23.12 48.81
N ALA A 22 -5.51 -22.63 47.70
CA ALA A 22 -4.35 -23.11 46.93
C ALA A 22 -4.29 -24.56 46.42
N GLY A 23 -4.15 -24.70 45.09
CA GLY A 23 -3.62 -25.89 44.43
C GLY A 23 -3.22 -25.59 42.99
N CYS A 24 -1.91 -25.58 42.71
CA CYS A 24 -1.39 -25.69 41.35
C CYS A 24 -1.62 -27.11 40.83
N SER A 25 -2.16 -27.25 39.62
CA SER A 25 -1.90 -28.39 38.76
C SER A 25 -2.18 -28.02 37.30
N ASP A 26 -1.21 -28.38 36.46
CA ASP A 26 -1.23 -28.39 35.01
C ASP A 26 -2.39 -29.20 34.41
N ASP A 27 -2.57 -28.99 33.11
CA ASP A 27 -3.28 -29.80 32.12
C ASP A 27 -4.76 -29.50 31.87
N GLY A 28 -5.02 -28.98 30.67
CA GLY A 28 -6.33 -29.02 30.01
C GLY A 28 -6.77 -27.68 29.44
N VAL A 29 -6.06 -27.15 28.45
CA VAL A 29 -6.65 -26.13 27.56
C VAL A 29 -7.68 -26.85 26.68
N THR A 30 -8.89 -27.00 27.21
CA THR A 30 -10.08 -27.19 26.40
C THR A 30 -10.26 -25.92 25.57
N ALA A 31 -9.92 -26.03 24.29
CA ALA A 31 -10.28 -25.04 23.29
C ALA A 31 -11.79 -25.07 23.12
N GLU A 32 -12.51 -24.38 23.99
CA GLU A 32 -13.86 -23.95 23.69
C GLU A 32 -13.78 -22.90 22.58
N ALA A 33 -14.46 -23.19 21.48
CA ALA A 33 -14.70 -22.28 20.38
C ALA A 33 -15.57 -21.11 20.89
N GLY A 34 -14.93 -20.13 21.51
CA GLY A 34 -15.53 -18.86 21.86
C GLY A 34 -15.90 -18.08 20.60
N GLU A 35 -17.19 -17.78 20.49
CA GLU A 35 -17.85 -16.78 19.65
C GLU A 35 -17.05 -16.23 18.45
N ALA A 36 -17.38 -16.73 17.27
CA ALA A 36 -17.12 -16.02 16.03
C ALA A 36 -17.85 -14.66 16.04
N GLY A 37 -17.08 -13.58 16.21
CA GLY A 37 -17.45 -12.26 15.70
C GLY A 37 -18.29 -11.38 16.62
N ALA A 38 -17.89 -11.15 17.87
CA ALA A 38 -18.21 -9.87 18.50
C ALA A 38 -17.72 -8.76 17.54
N MET A 39 -18.65 -7.96 17.02
CA MET A 39 -18.37 -6.90 16.07
C MET A 39 -17.38 -5.93 16.73
N ARG A 40 -16.11 -6.02 16.35
CA ARG A 40 -15.04 -5.20 16.91
C ARG A 40 -15.42 -3.74 16.71
N ASP A 41 -15.43 -2.98 17.80
CA ASP A 41 -15.55 -1.53 17.73
C ASP A 41 -14.38 -0.98 16.90
N LEU A 42 -14.68 -0.44 15.71
CA LEU A 42 -13.66 0.06 14.79
C LEU A 42 -13.26 1.51 15.13
N THR A 43 -14.00 2.16 16.03
CA THR A 43 -13.75 3.53 16.46
C THR A 43 -12.56 3.65 17.42
N ASP A 44 -12.08 2.51 17.96
CA ASP A 44 -10.91 2.46 18.82
C ASP A 44 -9.66 3.01 18.12
N LYS A 45 -9.07 4.05 18.74
CA LYS A 45 -7.83 4.70 18.31
C LYS A 45 -6.58 4.11 18.98
N SER A 46 -6.74 3.08 19.82
CA SER A 46 -5.62 2.44 20.50
C SER A 46 -4.70 1.75 19.50
N LEU A 47 -3.39 1.89 19.74
CA LEU A 47 -2.37 1.18 18.99
C LEU A 47 -1.96 -0.07 19.76
N ALA A 48 -2.08 -1.24 19.14
CA ALA A 48 -1.55 -2.49 19.69
C ALA A 48 -0.02 -2.45 19.87
N SER A 49 0.66 -1.60 19.10
CA SER A 49 2.07 -1.26 19.27
C SER A 49 2.32 0.19 18.87
N PHE A 50 3.09 0.92 19.69
CA PHE A 50 3.53 2.29 19.37
C PHE A 50 4.40 2.37 18.12
N THR A 51 4.99 1.25 17.69
CA THR A 51 5.75 1.15 16.43
C THR A 51 4.97 0.42 15.34
N GLY A 52 3.64 0.33 15.45
CA GLY A 52 2.78 -0.34 14.46
C GLY A 52 2.76 0.32 13.07
N TYR A 53 3.36 1.50 12.93
CA TYR A 53 3.63 2.10 11.62
C TYR A 53 4.89 1.53 10.97
N VAL A 54 5.88 1.04 11.73
CA VAL A 54 7.15 0.50 11.20
C VAL A 54 6.87 -0.80 10.46
N PRO A 55 7.03 -0.86 9.12
CA PRO A 55 6.63 -2.02 8.34
C PRO A 55 7.34 -3.32 8.76
N PRO A 56 6.74 -4.50 8.55
CA PRO A 56 7.38 -5.77 8.89
C PRO A 56 8.72 -5.99 8.20
N GLN A 57 8.91 -5.42 7.02
CA GLN A 57 10.14 -5.47 6.24
C GLN A 57 11.35 -4.90 7.00
N CYS A 58 11.16 -3.88 7.85
CA CYS A 58 12.23 -3.27 8.65
C CYS A 58 12.84 -4.23 9.68
N TYR A 59 12.13 -5.32 10.02
CA TYR A 59 12.62 -6.36 10.92
C TYR A 59 13.30 -7.52 10.19
N THR A 60 13.56 -7.42 8.88
CA THR A 60 14.29 -8.46 8.13
C THR A 60 15.64 -8.76 8.78
N LYS A 61 16.08 -10.03 8.79
CA LYS A 61 17.43 -10.41 9.20
C LYS A 61 18.39 -10.33 8.02
N THR A 62 19.12 -9.25 7.88
CA THR A 62 20.08 -9.05 6.79
C THR A 62 21.26 -10.05 6.80
N ARG A 63 21.68 -10.54 7.97
CA ARG A 63 22.73 -11.56 8.09
C ARG A 63 22.15 -12.97 8.01
N THR A 64 22.62 -13.75 7.06
CA THR A 64 22.23 -15.17 6.90
C THR A 64 23.41 -16.06 7.21
N ALA A 65 23.20 -17.10 8.03
CA ALA A 65 24.22 -18.10 8.29
C ALA A 65 24.73 -18.73 6.99
N GLY A 66 26.05 -18.89 6.86
CA GLY A 66 26.68 -19.46 5.65
C GLY A 66 26.91 -18.47 4.50
N HIS A 67 26.54 -17.19 4.65
CA HIS A 67 26.82 -16.16 3.66
C HIS A 67 27.75 -15.07 4.20
N ALA A 68 28.84 -14.79 3.48
CA ALA A 68 29.82 -13.78 3.90
C ALA A 68 29.29 -12.33 3.83
N GLN A 69 28.43 -12.04 2.86
CA GLN A 69 27.83 -10.72 2.66
C GLN A 69 26.37 -10.71 3.12
N ALA A 70 25.96 -9.64 3.80
CA ALA A 70 24.58 -9.41 4.21
C ALA A 70 23.65 -9.22 3.00
N ALA A 71 22.43 -9.75 3.10
CA ALA A 71 21.35 -9.39 2.19
C ALA A 71 20.83 -8.01 2.56
N ASN A 72 20.57 -7.16 1.57
CA ASN A 72 20.11 -5.79 1.77
C ASN A 72 18.86 -5.51 0.93
N PRO A 73 17.65 -5.77 1.45
CA PRO A 73 16.43 -5.29 0.82
C PRO A 73 16.08 -3.84 1.25
N CYS A 74 16.76 -3.28 2.25
CA CYS A 74 16.43 -1.99 2.87
C CYS A 74 16.53 -0.83 1.88
N TYR A 75 17.46 -0.92 0.91
CA TYR A 75 17.70 0.14 -0.08
C TYR A 75 16.49 0.46 -0.97
N VAL A 76 15.51 -0.45 -1.07
CA VAL A 76 14.27 -0.22 -1.84
C VAL A 76 13.47 0.94 -1.26
N CYS A 77 13.53 1.13 0.06
CA CYS A 77 12.85 2.22 0.76
C CYS A 77 13.84 3.34 1.15
N HIS A 78 15.02 2.95 1.64
CA HIS A 78 16.01 3.84 2.25
C HIS A 78 17.10 4.19 1.25
N THR A 79 17.03 5.39 0.69
CA THR A 79 17.88 5.81 -0.43
C THR A 79 18.07 7.33 -0.42
N GLU A 80 18.97 7.82 -1.27
CA GLU A 80 19.15 9.25 -1.44
C GLU A 80 17.87 9.86 -1.99
N SER A 81 17.30 10.81 -1.25
CA SER A 81 16.03 11.42 -1.64
C SER A 81 16.21 12.44 -2.76
N ARG A 82 15.14 12.64 -3.54
CA ARG A 82 15.09 13.67 -4.58
C ARG A 82 14.15 14.80 -4.15
N ALA A 83 14.70 16.01 -3.96
CA ALA A 83 13.93 17.21 -3.64
C ALA A 83 12.71 17.34 -4.58
N PRO A 84 11.48 17.60 -4.08
CA PRO A 84 11.16 18.14 -2.77
C PRO A 84 10.92 17.09 -1.67
N ASN A 85 11.34 15.84 -1.87
CA ASN A 85 11.61 14.96 -0.73
C ASN A 85 13.01 15.31 -0.19
N PHE A 86 13.12 15.54 1.12
CA PHE A 86 14.37 15.88 1.81
C PHE A 86 14.70 14.87 2.91
N ILE A 87 13.99 13.75 2.96
CA ILE A 87 14.24 12.64 3.89
C ILE A 87 15.31 11.76 3.25
N ASP A 88 16.57 12.14 3.44
CA ASP A 88 17.72 11.37 2.99
C ASP A 88 18.11 10.36 4.08
N ASP A 89 17.74 9.10 3.85
CA ASP A 89 17.75 8.04 4.87
C ASP A 89 18.55 6.80 4.43
N ALA A 90 19.46 6.97 3.46
CA ALA A 90 20.27 5.87 2.91
C ALA A 90 21.15 5.17 3.98
N ASP A 91 21.50 5.87 5.06
CA ASP A 91 22.27 5.34 6.19
C ASP A 91 21.49 4.31 7.03
N LEU A 92 20.15 4.34 7.00
CA LEU A 92 19.29 3.32 7.65
C LEU A 92 19.48 1.91 7.06
N GLN A 93 20.22 1.77 5.97
CA GLN A 93 20.65 0.46 5.47
C GLN A 93 21.71 -0.21 6.38
N LEU A 94 22.45 0.56 7.17
CA LEU A 94 23.64 0.11 7.92
C LEU A 94 23.31 -0.41 9.33
N ALA A 95 22.24 0.10 9.94
CA ALA A 95 21.83 -0.27 11.29
C ALA A 95 20.31 -0.23 11.45
N TYR A 96 19.77 -1.02 12.37
CA TYR A 96 18.35 -0.97 12.72
C TYR A 96 18.08 0.21 13.68
N ASP A 97 17.82 1.38 13.11
CA ASP A 97 17.73 2.65 13.86
C ASP A 97 16.37 3.34 13.74
N PHE A 98 15.29 2.63 14.11
CA PHE A 98 13.95 3.19 14.21
C PHE A 98 13.50 3.34 15.68
N ALA A 99 12.76 4.42 15.95
CA ALA A 99 12.29 4.78 17.28
C ALA A 99 11.42 3.69 17.91
N ASN A 100 11.61 3.43 19.21
CA ASN A 100 10.82 2.44 19.96
C ASN A 100 10.78 2.78 21.46
N PRO A 101 9.61 3.04 22.06
CA PRO A 101 9.51 3.56 23.42
C PRO A 101 9.56 2.39 24.40
N ARG A 102 10.77 1.96 24.79
CA ARG A 102 11.10 1.24 26.04
C ARG A 102 12.57 0.83 26.03
N ARG A 103 13.45 1.65 26.61
CA ARG A 103 14.88 1.37 26.80
C ARG A 103 15.24 0.15 27.67
N THR A 104 14.28 -0.66 28.13
CA THR A 104 14.55 -1.72 29.14
C THR A 104 13.90 -3.07 28.89
N ALA A 105 13.19 -3.30 27.78
CA ALA A 105 12.69 -4.63 27.42
C ALA A 105 13.07 -4.96 25.98
N ARG A 106 13.55 -6.18 25.73
CA ARG A 106 13.85 -6.70 24.38
C ARG A 106 12.71 -6.31 23.43
N LYS A 107 13.07 -5.56 22.40
CA LYS A 107 12.20 -4.84 21.46
C LYS A 107 11.38 -5.79 20.60
N ASN A 108 10.16 -6.13 20.99
CA ASN A 108 9.38 -7.11 20.25
C ASN A 108 8.86 -6.57 18.91
N ASN A 109 9.11 -7.33 17.85
CA ASN A 109 8.47 -7.17 16.55
C ASN A 109 6.94 -7.36 16.72
N PRO A 110 6.11 -6.33 16.43
CA PRO A 110 4.66 -6.41 16.64
C PRO A 110 3.95 -7.32 15.62
N TRP A 111 4.65 -7.70 14.55
CA TRP A 111 4.14 -8.47 13.43
C TRP A 111 4.12 -9.98 13.74
N THR A 112 3.40 -10.36 14.79
CA THR A 112 3.40 -11.73 15.31
C THR A 112 2.82 -12.74 14.33
N ASN A 113 2.01 -12.31 13.36
CA ASN A 113 1.51 -13.20 12.32
C ASN A 113 2.63 -13.83 11.52
N LEU A 114 3.78 -13.17 11.31
CA LEU A 114 4.93 -13.69 10.55
C LEU A 114 5.52 -14.98 11.13
N PHE A 115 5.20 -15.30 12.40
CA PHE A 115 5.73 -16.47 13.11
C PHE A 115 4.71 -17.59 13.27
N LYS A 116 3.48 -17.43 12.78
CA LYS A 116 2.44 -18.45 12.86
C LYS A 116 2.68 -19.53 11.81
N ASP A 117 2.29 -20.76 12.14
CA ASP A 117 2.33 -21.89 11.21
C ASP A 117 0.94 -22.14 10.63
N TYR A 118 0.76 -21.85 9.35
CA TYR A 118 -0.50 -22.01 8.64
C TYR A 118 -0.58 -23.32 7.86
N ARG A 119 0.45 -24.18 7.87
CA ARG A 119 0.48 -25.42 7.05
C ARG A 119 -0.76 -26.28 7.26
N ASN A 120 -1.14 -26.52 8.51
CA ASN A 120 -2.31 -27.34 8.84
C ASN A 120 -3.62 -26.69 8.40
N ALA A 121 -3.75 -25.36 8.53
CA ALA A 121 -4.95 -24.64 8.10
C ALA A 121 -5.07 -24.65 6.56
N VAL A 122 -3.97 -24.35 5.86
CA VAL A 122 -3.89 -24.37 4.39
C VAL A 122 -4.20 -25.76 3.84
N ALA A 123 -3.67 -26.83 4.44
CA ALA A 123 -3.91 -28.20 4.00
C ALA A 123 -5.39 -28.64 4.15
N ARG A 124 -6.13 -28.04 5.09
CA ARG A 124 -7.54 -28.36 5.33
C ARG A 124 -8.49 -27.70 4.32
N VAL A 125 -8.08 -26.63 3.66
CA VAL A 125 -8.90 -25.91 2.68
C VAL A 125 -8.72 -26.55 1.29
N PRO A 126 -9.75 -27.17 0.70
CA PRO A 126 -9.67 -27.72 -0.65
C PRO A 126 -9.46 -26.62 -1.69
N ASP A 127 -8.72 -26.90 -2.77
CA ASP A 127 -8.46 -25.89 -3.80
C ASP A 127 -9.74 -25.37 -4.48
N ARG A 128 -10.74 -26.24 -4.64
CA ARG A 128 -12.05 -25.85 -5.20
C ARG A 128 -12.73 -24.77 -4.34
N GLU A 129 -12.53 -24.83 -3.03
CA GLU A 129 -13.13 -23.88 -2.09
C GLU A 129 -12.44 -22.53 -2.16
N ILE A 130 -11.10 -22.49 -2.13
CA ILE A 130 -10.38 -21.21 -2.25
C ILE A 130 -10.59 -20.59 -3.63
N ARG A 131 -10.66 -21.38 -4.72
CA ARG A 131 -11.00 -20.86 -6.05
C ARG A 131 -12.38 -20.22 -6.10
N ALA A 132 -13.39 -20.85 -5.50
CA ALA A 132 -14.73 -20.27 -5.40
C ALA A 132 -14.71 -18.98 -4.57
N TYR A 133 -13.97 -18.98 -3.45
CA TYR A 133 -13.82 -17.83 -2.57
C TYR A 133 -13.24 -16.61 -3.31
N VAL A 134 -12.09 -16.73 -3.96
CA VAL A 134 -11.41 -15.60 -4.63
C VAL A 134 -12.17 -15.09 -5.86
N ARG A 135 -13.00 -15.92 -6.47
CA ARG A 135 -13.84 -15.55 -7.63
C ARG A 135 -15.11 -14.79 -7.25
N ALA A 136 -15.54 -14.86 -5.99
CA ALA A 136 -16.68 -14.10 -5.52
C ALA A 136 -16.32 -12.61 -5.38
N ASP A 137 -17.06 -11.74 -6.07
CA ASP A 137 -16.96 -10.29 -5.91
C ASP A 137 -17.51 -9.91 -4.52
N ASN A 138 -16.70 -9.18 -3.74
CA ASN A 138 -17.08 -8.65 -2.42
C ASN A 138 -17.10 -7.11 -2.39
N TYR A 139 -16.98 -6.48 -3.55
CA TYR A 139 -17.05 -5.03 -3.73
C TYR A 139 -18.41 -4.60 -4.28
N ARG A 140 -18.95 -5.35 -5.24
CA ARG A 140 -20.27 -5.10 -5.83
C ARG A 140 -21.29 -6.13 -5.37
N ASP A 141 -22.53 -5.69 -5.19
CA ASP A 141 -23.67 -6.59 -4.98
C ASP A 141 -24.19 -7.18 -6.31
N ASP A 142 -25.18 -8.07 -6.23
CA ASP A 142 -25.79 -8.73 -7.40
C ASP A 142 -26.48 -7.74 -8.37
N THR A 143 -26.75 -6.51 -7.93
CA THR A 143 -27.31 -5.43 -8.75
C THR A 143 -26.23 -4.55 -9.40
N GLY A 144 -24.96 -4.83 -9.11
CA GLY A 144 -23.81 -4.07 -9.59
C GLY A 144 -23.53 -2.79 -8.80
N ARG A 145 -24.22 -2.56 -7.68
CA ARG A 145 -23.99 -1.41 -6.80
C ARG A 145 -22.81 -1.67 -5.87
N ILE A 146 -22.12 -0.61 -5.45
CA ILE A 146 -20.96 -0.71 -4.55
C ILE A 146 -21.47 -0.92 -3.13
N ALA A 147 -21.41 -2.16 -2.63
CA ALA A 147 -22.03 -2.55 -1.37
C ALA A 147 -21.49 -1.77 -0.16
N LEU A 148 -20.20 -1.42 -0.19
CA LEU A 148 -19.58 -0.60 0.83
C LEU A 148 -20.11 0.85 0.82
N ALA A 149 -20.37 1.43 -0.36
CA ALA A 149 -20.90 2.79 -0.45
C ALA A 149 -22.30 2.89 0.19
N ASP A 150 -23.15 1.89 -0.05
CA ASP A 150 -24.47 1.79 0.56
C ASP A 150 -24.38 1.71 2.09
N ARG A 151 -23.45 0.91 2.63
CA ARG A 151 -23.22 0.82 4.09
C ARG A 151 -22.67 2.11 4.70
N LEU A 152 -21.92 2.92 3.96
CA LEU A 152 -21.40 4.20 4.45
C LEU A 152 -22.46 5.31 4.39
N ALA A 153 -23.48 5.17 3.55
CA ALA A 153 -24.62 6.08 3.52
C ALA A 153 -25.52 5.95 4.76
N ASP A 154 -25.61 4.74 5.33
CA ASP A 154 -26.24 4.43 6.62
C ASP A 154 -25.20 3.84 7.58
N VAL A 155 -24.29 4.69 8.05
CA VAL A 155 -23.07 4.27 8.75
C VAL A 155 -23.40 3.48 10.03
N PRO A 156 -22.88 2.25 10.18
CA PRO A 156 -23.04 1.49 11.42
C PRO A 156 -22.44 2.21 12.62
N ALA A 157 -23.10 2.14 13.79
CA ALA A 157 -22.63 2.80 15.01
C ALA A 157 -21.18 2.44 15.40
N GLY A 158 -20.73 1.20 15.14
CA GLY A 158 -19.35 0.79 15.39
C GLY A 158 -18.30 1.30 14.40
N TRP A 159 -18.72 2.05 13.37
CA TRP A 159 -17.86 2.69 12.36
C TRP A 159 -17.89 4.22 12.46
N ASP A 160 -18.92 4.77 13.12
CA ASP A 160 -19.11 6.20 13.33
C ASP A 160 -18.27 6.67 14.53
N ALA A 161 -17.09 7.21 14.23
CA ALA A 161 -16.12 7.61 15.25
C ALA A 161 -16.59 8.78 16.13
N ASN A 162 -17.60 9.54 15.67
CA ASN A 162 -18.01 10.79 16.32
C ASN A 162 -19.49 10.78 16.78
N GLY A 163 -20.28 9.81 16.33
CA GLY A 163 -21.67 9.59 16.75
C GLY A 163 -22.70 10.48 16.05
N ASP A 164 -22.36 11.13 14.92
CA ASP A 164 -23.26 12.02 14.18
C ASP A 164 -24.11 11.31 13.11
N GLY A 165 -23.92 10.01 12.93
CA GLY A 165 -24.61 9.18 11.95
C GLY A 165 -24.22 9.48 10.51
N ARG A 166 -23.05 10.08 10.26
CA ARG A 166 -22.58 10.46 8.92
C ARG A 166 -21.14 10.03 8.68
N TRP A 167 -20.88 9.44 7.52
CA TRP A 167 -19.52 9.17 7.10
C TRP A 167 -18.85 10.42 6.50
N GLN A 168 -17.76 10.89 7.10
CA GLN A 168 -17.00 12.06 6.62
C GLN A 168 -15.75 11.69 5.78
N GLY A 169 -15.50 10.40 5.56
CA GLY A 169 -14.38 9.88 4.79
C GLY A 169 -14.65 9.74 3.30
N TYR A 170 -13.79 8.96 2.64
CA TYR A 170 -14.01 8.54 1.26
C TYR A 170 -15.17 7.56 1.19
N VAL A 171 -16.11 7.81 0.27
CA VAL A 171 -17.16 6.88 -0.11
C VAL A 171 -16.76 6.29 -1.47
N PRO A 172 -16.58 4.97 -1.60
CA PRO A 172 -16.16 4.36 -2.86
C PRO A 172 -17.13 4.65 -4.01
N ASP A 173 -16.60 5.23 -5.08
CA ASP A 173 -17.37 5.61 -6.28
C ASP A 173 -16.68 5.18 -7.59
N VAL A 174 -15.66 4.33 -7.49
CA VAL A 174 -15.04 3.65 -8.64
C VAL A 174 -15.85 2.40 -8.98
N TYR A 175 -16.09 2.17 -10.27
CA TYR A 175 -16.79 0.97 -10.72
C TYR A 175 -15.85 -0.07 -11.30
N PHE A 176 -14.56 0.22 -11.52
CA PHE A 176 -13.62 -0.66 -12.23
C PHE A 176 -14.16 -1.10 -13.60
N ASP A 177 -14.87 -0.20 -14.27
CA ASP A 177 -15.36 -0.36 -15.65
C ASP A 177 -14.59 0.59 -16.55
N PHE A 178 -13.43 0.14 -17.01
CA PHE A 178 -12.46 0.99 -17.70
C PHE A 178 -12.62 0.96 -19.22
N ASP A 179 -12.68 2.14 -19.84
CA ASP A 179 -12.53 2.27 -21.28
C ASP A 179 -11.09 1.98 -21.75
N ALA A 180 -10.87 1.98 -23.06
CA ALA A 180 -9.55 1.73 -23.65
C ALA A 180 -8.49 2.80 -23.30
N ALA A 181 -8.90 3.96 -22.80
CA ALA A 181 -8.02 5.04 -22.34
C ALA A 181 -7.82 5.02 -20.80
N GLY A 182 -8.33 3.98 -20.13
CA GLY A 182 -8.21 3.75 -18.69
C GLY A 182 -9.19 4.55 -17.84
N TYR A 183 -10.18 5.23 -18.41
CA TYR A 183 -11.17 5.98 -17.64
C TYR A 183 -12.26 5.06 -17.09
N ASP A 184 -12.60 5.25 -15.82
CA ASP A 184 -13.68 4.51 -15.16
C ASP A 184 -15.05 5.15 -15.43
N HIS A 185 -16.03 4.29 -15.70
CA HIS A 185 -17.42 4.67 -15.98
C HIS A 185 -18.37 4.15 -14.92
N ALA A 186 -19.26 5.02 -14.46
CA ALA A 186 -20.41 4.63 -13.67
C ALA A 186 -21.47 3.91 -14.54
N PRO A 187 -22.41 3.17 -13.93
CA PRO A 187 -23.59 2.68 -14.62
C PRO A 187 -24.28 3.80 -15.39
N GLY A 188 -24.54 3.59 -16.69
CA GLY A 188 -25.02 4.63 -17.60
C GLY A 188 -23.93 5.35 -18.39
N GLY A 189 -22.65 5.00 -18.20
CA GLY A 189 -21.53 5.43 -19.04
C GLY A 189 -20.90 6.77 -18.67
N ALA A 190 -21.33 7.41 -17.58
CA ALA A 190 -20.75 8.67 -17.12
C ALA A 190 -19.36 8.47 -16.50
N TYR A 191 -18.42 9.38 -16.78
CA TYR A 191 -17.09 9.36 -16.16
C TYR A 191 -17.16 9.58 -14.64
N THR A 192 -16.56 8.69 -13.85
CA THR A 192 -16.37 8.90 -12.40
C THR A 192 -15.21 9.88 -12.12
N GLY A 193 -14.31 9.99 -13.11
CA GLY A 193 -13.08 10.75 -13.04
C GLY A 193 -11.90 9.94 -12.51
N TRP A 194 -12.10 8.69 -12.08
CA TRP A 194 -10.99 7.78 -11.84
C TRP A 194 -10.37 7.38 -13.18
N ARG A 195 -9.04 7.31 -13.20
CA ARG A 195 -8.29 6.80 -14.35
C ARG A 195 -7.23 5.82 -13.90
N ALA A 196 -7.23 4.64 -14.49
CA ALA A 196 -6.21 3.62 -14.29
C ALA A 196 -4.94 3.95 -15.08
N PHE A 197 -3.80 3.65 -14.47
CA PHE A 197 -2.54 3.64 -15.16
C PHE A 197 -1.75 2.38 -14.83
N ALA A 198 -1.02 1.90 -15.82
CA ALA A 198 -0.09 0.81 -15.65
C ALA A 198 1.13 1.31 -14.90
N TYR A 199 1.54 0.59 -13.86
CA TYR A 199 2.73 0.89 -13.08
C TYR A 199 3.57 -0.36 -12.87
N THR A 200 4.85 -0.19 -12.57
CA THR A 200 5.67 -1.33 -12.16
C THR A 200 5.62 -1.48 -10.65
N PRO A 201 5.25 -2.64 -10.07
CA PRO A 201 5.28 -2.85 -8.62
C PRO A 201 6.64 -2.56 -8.01
N VAL A 202 6.67 -2.16 -6.74
CA VAL A 202 7.90 -2.02 -5.97
C VAL A 202 8.48 -3.43 -5.74
N PRO A 203 9.77 -3.68 -6.02
CA PRO A 203 10.36 -4.99 -5.75
C PRO A 203 10.22 -5.42 -4.28
N GLY A 204 10.08 -6.72 -4.04
CA GLY A 204 9.94 -7.29 -2.70
C GLY A 204 8.52 -7.74 -2.39
N SER A 205 8.03 -7.50 -1.17
CA SER A 205 6.71 -8.00 -0.70
C SER A 205 5.50 -7.54 -1.53
N PHE A 206 5.65 -6.56 -2.42
CA PHE A 206 4.56 -5.91 -3.17
C PHE A 206 4.28 -6.53 -4.55
N ILE A 207 4.75 -7.76 -4.81
CA ILE A 207 4.54 -8.46 -6.09
C ILE A 207 3.54 -9.62 -5.94
N PRO A 208 2.84 -10.04 -7.01
CA PRO A 208 1.90 -11.18 -6.97
C PRO A 208 2.50 -12.47 -6.44
N ALA A 209 3.79 -12.72 -6.67
CA ALA A 209 4.49 -13.88 -6.14
C ALA A 209 4.56 -13.92 -4.60
N ASN A 210 4.23 -12.81 -3.93
CA ASN A 210 4.12 -12.67 -2.48
C ASN A 210 2.69 -12.49 -1.98
N GLY A 211 1.70 -12.70 -2.86
CA GLY A 211 0.32 -13.01 -2.46
C GLY A 211 -0.73 -11.99 -2.87
N SER A 212 -0.39 -10.87 -3.49
CA SER A 212 -1.40 -9.87 -3.88
C SER A 212 -1.16 -9.35 -5.29
N PHE A 213 -2.23 -9.28 -6.08
CA PHE A 213 -2.26 -8.39 -7.24
C PHE A 213 -2.72 -7.01 -6.80
N ASP A 214 -2.10 -5.99 -7.36
CA ASP A 214 -2.37 -4.62 -7.01
C ASP A 214 -2.53 -3.71 -8.23
N ASP A 215 -3.22 -2.59 -8.00
CA ASP A 215 -3.49 -1.56 -8.99
C ASP A 215 -3.39 -0.17 -8.40
N VAL A 216 -3.30 0.86 -9.25
CA VAL A 216 -3.37 2.25 -8.82
C VAL A 216 -4.21 3.04 -9.82
N LEU A 217 -5.07 3.89 -9.26
CA LEU A 217 -5.96 4.78 -9.97
C LEU A 217 -5.69 6.20 -9.46
N ILE A 218 -5.79 7.19 -10.34
CA ILE A 218 -5.70 8.60 -9.97
C ILE A 218 -7.01 9.32 -10.30
N ARG A 219 -7.36 10.30 -9.46
CA ARG A 219 -8.38 11.29 -9.77
C ARG A 219 -7.89 12.68 -9.39
N LEU A 220 -7.91 13.60 -10.36
CA LEU A 220 -7.67 15.02 -10.07
C LEU A 220 -8.98 15.71 -9.63
N PRO A 221 -8.91 16.78 -8.83
CA PRO A 221 -10.08 17.58 -8.47
C PRO A 221 -10.85 18.08 -9.69
N ARG A 222 -12.16 18.33 -9.52
CA ARG A 222 -13.05 18.78 -10.61
C ARG A 222 -12.49 19.95 -11.42
N VAL A 223 -11.78 20.89 -10.79
CA VAL A 223 -11.19 22.06 -11.47
C VAL A 223 -10.18 21.69 -12.57
N PHE A 224 -9.49 20.55 -12.44
CA PHE A 224 -8.54 20.04 -13.45
C PHE A 224 -9.24 19.24 -14.56
N ARG A 225 -10.54 18.98 -14.40
CA ARG A 225 -11.36 18.18 -15.32
C ARG A 225 -12.35 19.02 -16.12
N GLN A 226 -12.25 20.35 -16.02
CA GLN A 226 -13.26 21.28 -16.51
C GLN A 226 -12.71 22.27 -17.53
N ASP A 227 -13.47 22.51 -18.59
CA ASP A 227 -13.23 23.61 -19.53
C ASP A 227 -13.31 24.98 -18.83
N ARG A 228 -12.96 26.05 -19.54
CA ARG A 228 -13.01 27.43 -19.01
C ARG A 228 -14.42 27.85 -18.55
N ARG A 229 -15.48 27.16 -19.00
CA ARG A 229 -16.89 27.40 -18.61
C ARG A 229 -17.32 26.55 -17.42
N GLY A 230 -16.45 25.70 -16.88
CA GLY A 230 -16.73 24.85 -15.72
C GLY A 230 -17.46 23.53 -16.05
N ARG A 231 -17.54 23.15 -17.33
CA ARG A 231 -18.14 21.87 -17.75
C ARG A 231 -17.08 20.78 -17.81
N PHE A 232 -17.43 19.54 -17.47
CA PHE A 232 -16.50 18.42 -17.59
C PHE A 232 -16.02 18.27 -19.04
N ASP A 233 -14.70 18.14 -19.21
CA ASP A 233 -14.05 17.99 -20.50
C ASP A 233 -12.91 16.97 -20.38
N VAL A 234 -13.01 15.88 -21.13
CA VAL A 234 -12.06 14.77 -21.07
C VAL A 234 -10.71 15.12 -21.70
N ALA A 235 -10.66 16.03 -22.67
CA ALA A 235 -9.41 16.48 -23.28
C ALA A 235 -8.62 17.34 -22.30
N VAL A 236 -9.29 18.31 -21.64
CA VAL A 236 -8.72 19.10 -20.54
C VAL A 236 -8.23 18.19 -19.42
N TYR A 237 -9.01 17.19 -19.03
CA TYR A 237 -8.61 16.27 -17.97
C TYR A 237 -7.36 15.46 -18.38
N THR A 238 -7.35 14.94 -19.60
CA THR A 238 -6.22 14.17 -20.15
C THR A 238 -4.94 15.00 -20.16
N LEU A 239 -5.00 16.27 -20.57
CA LEU A 239 -3.85 17.18 -20.59
C LEU A 239 -3.36 17.52 -19.19
N ASN A 240 -4.26 17.83 -18.24
CA ASN A 240 -3.86 18.12 -16.85
C ASN A 240 -3.25 16.88 -16.17
N LEU A 241 -3.66 15.66 -16.51
CA LEU A 241 -2.99 14.43 -16.09
C LEU A 241 -1.58 14.32 -16.69
N ALA A 242 -1.40 14.65 -17.97
CA ALA A 242 -0.09 14.65 -18.63
C ALA A 242 0.86 15.70 -18.04
N ILE A 243 0.36 16.90 -17.73
CA ILE A 243 1.12 17.96 -17.02
C ILE A 243 1.50 17.47 -15.62
N THR A 244 0.58 16.82 -14.90
CA THR A 244 0.87 16.23 -13.58
C THR A 244 1.95 15.14 -13.70
N GLU A 245 1.87 14.25 -14.68
CA GLU A 245 2.90 13.24 -14.95
C GLU A 245 4.26 13.89 -15.25
N SER A 246 4.28 14.93 -16.07
CA SER A 246 5.49 15.65 -16.46
C SER A 246 6.16 16.31 -15.25
N LEU A 247 5.38 16.97 -14.38
CA LEU A 247 5.87 17.58 -13.15
C LEU A 247 6.42 16.53 -12.16
N ILE A 248 5.73 15.41 -11.99
CA ILE A 248 6.15 14.36 -11.04
C ILE A 248 7.40 13.64 -11.52
N LYS A 249 7.42 13.20 -12.79
CA LYS A 249 8.57 12.49 -13.38
C LYS A 249 9.74 13.42 -13.71
N ARG A 250 9.46 14.72 -13.89
CA ARG A 250 10.40 15.76 -14.37
C ARG A 250 10.95 15.41 -15.74
N ALA A 251 10.03 15.10 -16.64
CA ALA A 251 10.31 14.63 -17.98
C ALA A 251 9.19 15.01 -18.93
N ASP A 252 9.53 15.10 -20.21
CA ASP A 252 8.55 15.23 -21.28
C ASP A 252 7.56 14.06 -21.25
N VAL A 253 6.30 14.38 -21.49
CA VAL A 253 5.23 13.38 -21.55
C VAL A 253 4.57 13.45 -22.94
N PRO A 254 4.59 12.37 -23.73
CA PRO A 254 3.91 12.36 -25.00
C PRO A 254 2.40 12.51 -24.79
N ILE A 255 1.73 13.20 -25.71
CA ILE A 255 0.27 13.40 -25.73
C ILE A 255 -0.28 13.06 -27.12
N ALA A 256 -1.60 13.07 -27.27
CA ALA A 256 -2.21 13.07 -28.60
C ALA A 256 -1.93 14.42 -29.27
N ALA A 257 -2.00 14.49 -30.60
CA ALA A 257 -1.91 15.76 -31.32
C ALA A 257 -2.95 16.73 -30.74
N THR A 258 -2.47 17.85 -30.22
CA THR A 258 -3.28 18.81 -29.46
C THR A 258 -3.01 20.20 -30.03
N ASP A 259 -4.06 20.89 -30.44
CA ASP A 259 -3.96 22.30 -30.85
C ASP A 259 -3.88 23.19 -29.62
N GLU A 260 -2.75 23.86 -29.44
CA GLU A 260 -2.47 24.70 -28.29
C GLU A 260 -3.33 25.97 -28.24
N HIS A 261 -3.87 26.41 -29.39
CA HIS A 261 -4.79 27.56 -29.43
C HIS A 261 -6.07 27.32 -28.63
N ASP A 262 -6.51 26.06 -28.50
CA ASP A 262 -7.69 25.71 -27.70
C ASP A 262 -7.49 26.03 -26.21
N TYR A 263 -6.24 26.08 -25.76
CA TYR A 263 -5.87 26.23 -24.35
C TYR A 263 -5.11 27.52 -24.05
N ASP A 264 -4.59 28.21 -25.07
CA ASP A 264 -3.74 29.41 -24.98
C ASP A 264 -2.45 29.15 -24.18
N ILE A 265 -1.88 27.95 -24.38
CA ILE A 265 -0.71 27.45 -23.63
C ILE A 265 0.20 26.71 -24.59
N ASP A 266 1.45 27.17 -24.66
CA ASP A 266 2.56 26.49 -25.31
C ASP A 266 2.99 25.27 -24.46
N LEU A 267 2.45 24.10 -24.82
CA LEU A 267 2.70 22.80 -24.21
C LEU A 267 4.06 22.23 -24.64
N ASN A 268 4.49 22.49 -25.88
CA ASN A 268 5.70 21.93 -26.46
C ASN A 268 6.96 22.80 -26.26
N ARG A 269 6.78 24.04 -25.80
CA ARG A 269 7.80 25.04 -25.49
C ARG A 269 8.67 25.48 -26.65
N ASP A 270 8.09 25.59 -27.85
CA ASP A 270 8.78 26.11 -29.03
C ASP A 270 8.55 27.61 -29.30
N GLY A 271 7.73 28.27 -28.49
CA GLY A 271 7.45 29.71 -28.58
C GLY A 271 6.32 30.07 -29.55
N HIS A 272 5.64 29.07 -30.12
CA HIS A 272 4.46 29.23 -30.95
C HIS A 272 3.27 28.47 -30.33
N LEU A 273 2.04 28.87 -30.69
CA LEU A 273 0.88 28.03 -30.44
C LEU A 273 0.66 27.20 -31.70
N ASP A 274 0.82 25.89 -31.62
CA ASP A 274 0.65 24.99 -32.75
C ASP A 274 0.13 23.59 -32.34
N ILE A 275 0.44 22.56 -33.14
CA ILE A 275 0.07 21.18 -32.82
C ILE A 275 1.17 20.53 -31.98
N ALA A 276 0.92 20.43 -30.67
CA ALA A 276 1.79 19.73 -29.75
C ALA A 276 1.57 18.21 -29.78
N HIS A 277 2.69 17.47 -29.68
CA HIS A 277 2.70 16.00 -29.50
C HIS A 277 3.26 15.58 -28.14
N ARG A 278 3.70 16.53 -27.32
CA ARG A 278 4.22 16.30 -25.97
C ARG A 278 3.91 17.50 -25.08
N VAL A 279 3.82 17.26 -23.78
CA VAL A 279 4.04 18.28 -22.76
C VAL A 279 5.53 18.28 -22.45
N VAL A 280 6.23 19.36 -22.75
CA VAL A 280 7.66 19.51 -22.40
C VAL A 280 7.79 19.86 -20.94
N TYR A 281 8.67 19.14 -20.23
CA TYR A 281 9.00 19.50 -18.86
C TYR A 281 9.90 20.73 -18.85
N ASP A 282 9.31 21.87 -18.52
CA ASP A 282 10.00 23.14 -18.44
C ASP A 282 9.64 23.92 -17.17
N TRP A 283 10.12 23.42 -16.02
CA TRP A 283 9.89 24.05 -14.72
C TRP A 283 11.21 24.40 -14.03
N ALA A 284 11.54 25.68 -14.05
CA ALA A 284 12.63 26.32 -13.33
C ALA A 284 12.22 27.76 -12.95
N PRO A 285 11.36 27.95 -11.93
CA PRO A 285 10.76 29.26 -11.62
C PRO A 285 11.78 30.34 -11.24
N LEU A 286 12.97 29.95 -10.75
CA LEU A 286 14.07 30.89 -10.46
C LEU A 286 14.74 31.45 -11.73
N GLN A 287 14.38 30.92 -12.90
CA GLN A 287 14.84 31.34 -14.22
C GLN A 287 13.66 31.81 -15.09
N ASP A 288 12.52 32.17 -14.45
CA ASP A 288 11.28 32.58 -15.11
C ASP A 288 10.71 31.53 -16.10
N ARG A 289 11.02 30.26 -15.86
CA ARG A 289 10.53 29.12 -16.65
C ARG A 289 9.46 28.38 -15.85
N ASP A 290 8.20 28.59 -16.20
CA ASP A 290 7.06 27.98 -15.51
C ASP A 290 6.25 27.09 -16.45
N MET A 291 5.66 26.03 -15.92
CA MET A 291 4.61 25.24 -16.60
C MET A 291 3.22 25.78 -16.23
N ALA A 292 2.18 25.41 -16.97
CA ALA A 292 0.81 25.85 -16.73
C ALA A 292 -0.18 24.69 -16.83
N TRP A 293 -1.27 24.79 -16.06
CA TRP A 293 -2.45 23.93 -16.23
C TRP A 293 -3.30 24.40 -17.40
N VAL A 294 -4.14 23.53 -17.96
CA VAL A 294 -5.14 23.90 -18.98
C VAL A 294 -6.57 23.99 -18.40
N GLY A 295 -7.49 24.63 -19.12
CA GLY A 295 -8.90 24.72 -18.74
C GLY A 295 -9.15 25.60 -17.50
N ARG A 296 -10.10 25.20 -16.64
CA ARG A 296 -10.46 25.96 -15.43
C ARG A 296 -9.33 26.03 -14.40
N ALA A 297 -8.46 25.03 -14.35
CA ALA A 297 -7.30 25.03 -13.46
C ALA A 297 -6.33 26.18 -13.79
N ALA A 298 -6.15 26.49 -15.07
CA ALA A 298 -5.40 27.65 -15.55
C ALA A 298 -5.99 28.96 -15.00
N ALA A 299 -7.29 29.15 -15.22
CA ALA A 299 -8.02 30.36 -14.86
C ALA A 299 -8.18 30.59 -13.35
N THR A 300 -7.90 29.58 -12.52
CA THR A 300 -7.98 29.66 -11.06
C THR A 300 -6.62 29.65 -10.38
N HIS A 301 -5.54 29.84 -11.15
CA HIS A 301 -4.14 29.95 -10.68
C HIS A 301 -3.76 28.83 -9.69
N ARG A 302 -4.09 27.58 -10.05
CA ARG A 302 -3.75 26.43 -9.20
C ARG A 302 -2.23 26.26 -9.12
N ARG A 303 -1.74 26.05 -7.89
CA ARG A 303 -0.32 25.81 -7.60
C ARG A 303 0.18 24.58 -8.37
N LEU A 304 1.42 24.66 -8.84
CA LEU A 304 2.16 23.58 -9.48
C LEU A 304 3.65 23.72 -9.16
N ALA A 305 4.34 22.59 -9.08
CA ALA A 305 5.78 22.53 -8.86
C ALA A 305 6.28 21.14 -9.23
N ALA A 306 7.56 21.04 -9.61
CA ALA A 306 8.17 19.76 -9.90
C ALA A 306 8.10 18.82 -8.67
N GLY A 307 7.79 17.55 -8.90
CA GLY A 307 7.72 16.55 -7.85
C GLY A 307 6.60 16.73 -6.81
N LEU A 308 5.60 17.58 -7.04
CA LEU A 308 4.42 17.73 -6.17
C LEU A 308 3.12 17.53 -6.95
N TYR A 309 2.21 16.72 -6.42
CA TYR A 309 0.86 16.59 -6.98
C TYR A 309 0.04 17.84 -6.67
N PRO A 310 -0.95 18.22 -7.51
CA PRO A 310 -1.85 19.31 -7.16
C PRO A 310 -2.69 18.97 -5.92
N GLU A 311 -3.01 19.99 -5.12
CA GLU A 311 -3.86 19.84 -3.94
C GLU A 311 -5.22 19.23 -4.32
N GLY A 312 -5.69 18.28 -3.51
CA GLY A 312 -6.91 17.52 -3.76
C GLY A 312 -6.74 16.33 -4.70
N THR A 313 -5.54 16.02 -5.20
CA THR A 313 -5.27 14.77 -5.93
C THR A 313 -5.65 13.57 -5.06
N GLU A 314 -6.31 12.60 -5.68
CA GLU A 314 -6.74 11.37 -5.03
C GLU A 314 -6.08 10.17 -5.70
N PHE A 315 -5.69 9.19 -4.87
CA PHE A 315 -5.27 7.87 -5.31
C PHE A 315 -6.18 6.80 -4.73
N LEU A 316 -6.44 5.77 -5.53
CA LEU A 316 -7.10 4.56 -5.08
C LEU A 316 -6.27 3.35 -5.50
N HIS A 317 -6.10 2.40 -4.61
CA HIS A 317 -5.26 1.23 -4.79
C HIS A 317 -5.94 0.02 -4.17
N THR A 318 -6.08 -1.06 -4.94
CA THR A 318 -6.62 -2.32 -4.42
C THR A 318 -5.51 -3.33 -4.20
N LEU A 319 -5.70 -4.17 -3.18
CA LEU A 319 -5.01 -5.45 -3.07
C LEU A 319 -6.04 -6.55 -3.30
N ARG A 320 -5.73 -7.48 -4.20
CA ARG A 320 -6.65 -8.56 -4.58
C ARG A 320 -5.97 -9.92 -4.48
N TYR A 321 -6.82 -10.93 -4.31
CA TYR A 321 -6.39 -12.32 -4.33
C TYR A 321 -5.87 -12.73 -5.71
N LEU A 322 -5.24 -13.90 -5.74
CA LEU A 322 -4.76 -14.53 -6.95
C LEU A 322 -5.84 -15.50 -7.46
N ASP A 323 -6.06 -15.59 -8.75
CA ASP A 323 -6.87 -16.66 -9.35
C ASP A 323 -6.02 -17.45 -10.35
N VAL A 324 -6.34 -18.72 -10.52
CA VAL A 324 -5.71 -19.61 -11.49
C VAL A 324 -6.73 -19.93 -12.57
N VAL A 325 -6.50 -19.38 -13.76
CA VAL A 325 -7.32 -19.60 -14.95
C VAL A 325 -6.44 -20.27 -16.00
N ASP A 326 -6.81 -21.47 -16.44
CA ASP A 326 -6.07 -22.26 -17.44
C ASP A 326 -4.57 -22.40 -17.13
N GLY A 327 -4.24 -22.60 -15.85
CA GLY A 327 -2.86 -22.74 -15.35
C GLY A 327 -2.08 -21.43 -15.24
N THR A 328 -2.68 -20.29 -15.57
CA THR A 328 -2.08 -18.96 -15.45
C THR A 328 -2.62 -18.22 -14.24
N VAL A 329 -1.73 -17.56 -13.50
CA VAL A 329 -2.09 -16.75 -12.34
C VAL A 329 -2.51 -15.35 -12.80
N VAL A 330 -3.74 -14.97 -12.46
CA VAL A 330 -4.36 -13.67 -12.80
C VAL A 330 -4.94 -13.01 -11.56
N ARG A 331 -5.33 -11.74 -11.68
CA ARG A 331 -5.99 -10.99 -10.61
C ARG A 331 -7.40 -11.53 -10.37
N ALA A 332 -7.72 -11.84 -9.12
CA ALA A 332 -9.06 -12.28 -8.74
C ALA A 332 -10.05 -11.09 -8.63
N PRO A 333 -11.36 -11.32 -8.82
CA PRO A 333 -12.40 -10.32 -8.53
C PRO A 333 -12.37 -9.86 -7.06
N ARG A 334 -12.23 -10.79 -6.12
CA ARG A 334 -12.28 -10.49 -4.68
C ARG A 334 -11.18 -9.54 -4.22
N MET A 335 -11.56 -8.51 -3.49
CA MET A 335 -10.64 -7.56 -2.85
C MET A 335 -10.27 -8.01 -1.43
N LYS A 336 -8.97 -7.91 -1.13
CA LYS A 336 -8.41 -7.96 0.23
C LYS A 336 -8.54 -6.60 0.89
N GLU A 337 -8.13 -5.56 0.17
CA GLU A 337 -8.08 -4.19 0.65
C GLU A 337 -8.42 -3.20 -0.46
N LEU A 338 -9.04 -2.08 -0.08
CA LEU A 338 -9.23 -0.89 -0.89
C LEU A 338 -8.60 0.28 -0.13
N ARG A 339 -7.53 0.86 -0.65
CA ARG A 339 -6.77 1.94 0.00
C ARG A 339 -6.95 3.23 -0.78
N TYR A 340 -7.32 4.28 -0.06
CA TYR A 340 -7.55 5.62 -0.57
C TYR A 340 -6.52 6.58 0.03
N ALA A 341 -6.05 7.52 -0.79
CA ALA A 341 -5.24 8.63 -0.34
C ALA A 341 -5.73 9.94 -0.99
N ARG A 342 -5.72 11.04 -0.24
CA ARG A 342 -6.04 12.37 -0.76
C ARG A 342 -5.02 13.39 -0.28
N LYS A 343 -4.52 14.20 -1.22
CA LYS A 343 -3.69 15.35 -0.89
C LYS A 343 -4.55 16.45 -0.31
N GLN A 344 -4.42 16.70 0.98
CA GLN A 344 -5.22 17.70 1.70
C GLN A 344 -4.53 19.07 1.75
N ALA A 345 -3.20 19.10 1.73
CA ALA A 345 -2.44 20.34 1.84
C ALA A 345 -1.34 20.44 0.79
N TRP A 346 -1.11 21.66 0.32
CA TRP A 346 0.08 22.00 -0.45
C TRP A 346 1.22 22.39 0.50
N LEU A 347 2.29 21.59 0.49
CA LEU A 347 3.53 21.88 1.21
C LEU A 347 4.59 22.33 0.21
N THR A 348 5.18 23.50 0.43
CA THR A 348 6.25 24.04 -0.41
C THR A 348 7.56 23.28 -0.20
N TYR A 349 8.55 23.52 -1.06
CA TYR A 349 9.90 22.99 -0.88
C TYR A 349 10.50 23.38 0.48
N SER A 350 10.25 24.61 0.93
CA SER A 350 10.72 25.11 2.23
C SER A 350 10.03 24.39 3.39
N ASP A 351 8.70 24.22 3.33
CA ASP A 351 7.95 23.51 4.38
C ASP A 351 8.47 22.08 4.54
N ARG A 352 8.62 21.36 3.42
CA ARG A 352 9.08 19.96 3.44
C ARG A 352 10.52 19.84 3.94
N ARG A 353 11.39 20.79 3.60
CA ARG A 353 12.76 20.82 4.10
C ARG A 353 12.79 21.06 5.61
N ALA A 354 12.01 22.02 6.10
CA ALA A 354 11.90 22.28 7.53
C ALA A 354 11.41 21.04 8.28
N MET A 355 10.34 20.40 7.77
CA MET A 355 9.80 19.16 8.37
C MET A 355 10.81 18.01 8.38
N ALA A 356 11.60 17.84 7.31
CA ALA A 356 12.66 16.82 7.29
C ALA A 356 13.75 17.10 8.34
N PHE A 357 14.14 18.36 8.53
CA PHE A 357 15.09 18.73 9.58
C PHE A 357 14.51 18.60 10.98
N ASP A 358 13.21 18.88 11.16
CA ASP A 358 12.53 18.66 12.44
C ASP A 358 12.49 17.17 12.79
N GLU A 359 12.24 16.28 11.82
CA GLU A 359 12.29 14.82 12.03
C GLU A 359 13.70 14.35 12.38
N LEU A 360 14.73 14.82 11.66
CA LEU A 360 16.13 14.50 11.96
C LEU A 360 16.52 14.96 13.39
N LYS A 361 16.05 16.14 13.79
CA LYS A 361 16.26 16.66 15.14
C LYS A 361 15.50 15.83 16.19
N GLU A 362 14.24 15.49 15.96
CA GLU A 362 13.44 14.68 16.88
C GLU A 362 14.06 13.30 17.06
N ALA A 363 14.53 12.65 15.99
CA ALA A 363 15.23 11.37 16.06
C ALA A 363 16.54 11.45 16.85
N HIS A 364 17.29 12.56 16.72
CA HIS A 364 18.52 12.80 17.48
C HIS A 364 18.26 13.10 18.97
N ASP A 365 17.34 14.02 19.27
CA ASP A 365 17.07 14.52 20.62
C ASP A 365 16.20 13.53 21.43
N PHE A 366 15.31 12.79 20.76
CA PHE A 366 14.34 11.86 21.35
C PHE A 366 14.28 10.50 20.61
N PRO A 367 15.39 9.75 20.52
CA PRO A 367 15.47 8.51 19.73
C PRO A 367 14.50 7.39 20.17
N ASP A 368 13.92 7.49 21.37
CA ASP A 368 12.95 6.52 21.88
C ASP A 368 11.49 6.93 21.66
N ARG A 369 11.22 8.10 21.07
CA ARG A 369 9.87 8.62 20.86
C ARG A 369 9.40 8.26 19.44
N PRO A 370 8.42 7.35 19.29
CA PRO A 370 7.91 7.01 17.97
C PRO A 370 7.06 8.14 17.40
N ALA A 371 7.08 8.23 16.08
CA ALA A 371 6.19 9.10 15.33
C ALA A 371 4.73 8.85 15.73
N GLN A 372 3.98 9.93 15.86
CA GLN A 372 2.56 9.91 16.19
C GLN A 372 1.79 10.45 14.98
N PHE A 373 0.70 9.78 14.62
CA PHE A 373 -0.14 10.17 13.50
C PHE A 373 -1.55 10.47 14.02
N ALA A 374 -2.22 11.46 13.41
CA ALA A 374 -3.56 11.86 13.80
C ALA A 374 -4.58 11.26 12.83
N GLY A 375 -5.71 10.78 13.35
CA GLY A 375 -6.78 10.24 12.51
C GLY A 375 -7.81 9.42 13.26
N ASP A 376 -8.65 8.75 12.47
CA ASP A 376 -9.60 7.72 12.89
C ASP A 376 -10.07 6.89 11.71
N VAL A 377 -10.94 5.91 12.00
CA VAL A 377 -11.58 5.04 11.01
C VAL A 377 -12.36 5.82 9.94
N GLU A 378 -12.94 6.96 10.31
CA GLU A 378 -13.89 7.70 9.49
C GLU A 378 -13.22 8.71 8.57
N ARG A 379 -12.27 9.49 9.08
CA ARG A 379 -11.57 10.55 8.34
C ARG A 379 -10.25 10.07 7.73
N GLY A 380 -9.77 8.89 8.13
CA GLY A 380 -8.45 8.38 7.78
C GLY A 380 -7.34 8.94 8.68
N VAL A 381 -6.10 8.63 8.33
CA VAL A 381 -4.88 8.98 9.06
C VAL A 381 -4.03 9.93 8.23
N ALA A 382 -3.69 11.08 8.81
CA ALA A 382 -2.79 12.05 8.19
C ALA A 382 -1.34 11.61 8.33
N ASN A 383 -0.57 11.70 7.24
CA ASN A 383 0.84 11.31 7.22
C ASN A 383 1.81 12.42 7.64
N GLY A 384 1.30 13.58 8.08
CA GLY A 384 2.09 14.78 8.35
C GLY A 384 2.54 15.52 7.08
N LEU A 385 2.81 14.82 5.98
CA LEU A 385 3.34 15.35 4.72
C LEU A 385 2.25 15.81 3.73
N GLY A 386 1.10 16.27 4.24
CA GLY A 386 0.02 16.88 3.44
C GLY A 386 -0.98 15.89 2.82
N TRP A 387 -0.92 14.61 3.18
CA TRP A 387 -1.83 13.56 2.71
C TRP A 387 -2.61 12.92 3.86
N VAL A 388 -3.82 12.45 3.54
CA VAL A 388 -4.62 11.59 4.40
C VAL A 388 -4.87 10.26 3.69
N TYR A 389 -4.73 9.18 4.45
CA TYR A 389 -4.90 7.81 3.98
C TYR A 389 -6.06 7.14 4.70
N GLN A 390 -6.87 6.39 3.97
CA GLN A 390 -7.96 5.60 4.53
C GLN A 390 -7.99 4.24 3.86
N GLY A 391 -8.12 3.18 4.64
CA GLY A 391 -8.23 1.83 4.13
C GLY A 391 -9.61 1.24 4.38
N PHE A 392 -10.01 0.32 3.50
CA PHE A 392 -11.04 -0.66 3.75
C PHE A 392 -10.41 -2.05 3.58
N ILE A 393 -10.84 -3.01 4.37
CA ILE A 393 -10.29 -4.36 4.43
C ILE A 393 -11.40 -5.37 4.63
N GLU A 394 -11.15 -6.59 4.18
CA GLU A 394 -12.08 -7.69 4.30
C GLU A 394 -12.39 -8.07 5.77
N ASP A 395 -13.68 -8.17 6.11
CA ASP A 395 -14.19 -8.66 7.39
C ASP A 395 -14.24 -10.20 7.43
N ALA A 396 -14.57 -10.77 8.59
CA ALA A 396 -14.58 -12.23 8.77
C ALA A 396 -15.66 -12.96 7.93
N ARG A 397 -16.68 -12.24 7.46
CA ARG A 397 -17.72 -12.74 6.55
C ARG A 397 -17.34 -12.55 5.09
N GLY A 398 -16.30 -11.75 4.84
CA GLY A 398 -15.77 -11.52 3.52
C GLY A 398 -16.17 -10.19 2.87
N ASP A 399 -16.94 -9.36 3.56
CA ASP A 399 -17.32 -8.04 3.08
C ASP A 399 -16.21 -7.02 3.35
N LEU A 400 -16.16 -5.92 2.60
CA LEU A 400 -15.27 -4.81 2.97
C LEU A 400 -15.85 -4.02 4.16
N ARG A 401 -14.97 -3.69 5.11
CA ARG A 401 -15.21 -2.77 6.23
C ARG A 401 -14.11 -1.69 6.27
N PRO A 402 -14.34 -0.55 6.92
CA PRO A 402 -13.26 0.39 7.22
C PRO A 402 -12.11 -0.27 7.99
N GLN A 403 -10.88 0.17 7.72
CA GLN A 403 -9.72 -0.16 8.54
C GLN A 403 -9.77 0.66 9.83
N THR A 404 -9.49 0.00 10.96
CA THR A 404 -9.25 0.68 12.24
C THR A 404 -8.12 1.69 12.13
N PHE A 405 -7.99 2.60 13.11
CA PHE A 405 -6.85 3.51 13.18
C PHE A 405 -5.51 2.75 13.13
N ALA A 406 -5.35 1.71 13.94
CA ALA A 406 -4.12 0.90 13.99
C ALA A 406 -3.82 0.19 12.66
N GLU A 407 -4.85 -0.27 11.96
CA GLU A 407 -4.70 -0.89 10.64
C GLU A 407 -4.26 0.16 9.59
N THR A 408 -4.89 1.33 9.54
CA THR A 408 -4.51 2.38 8.59
C THR A 408 -3.12 2.95 8.89
N ASN A 409 -2.72 3.00 10.16
CA ASN A 409 -1.44 3.53 10.61
C ASN A 409 -0.23 2.80 10.00
N THR A 410 -0.37 1.53 9.59
CA THR A 410 0.70 0.80 8.89
C THR A 410 1.11 1.45 7.57
N CYS A 411 0.20 2.18 6.89
CA CYS A 411 0.53 2.92 5.68
C CYS A 411 1.57 4.02 5.93
N MET A 412 1.62 4.57 7.15
CA MET A 412 2.53 5.67 7.50
C MET A 412 4.00 5.22 7.54
N GLY A 413 4.27 3.92 7.65
CA GLY A 413 5.63 3.40 7.57
C GLY A 413 6.35 3.68 6.25
N CYS A 414 5.59 3.78 5.15
CA CYS A 414 6.14 4.12 3.84
C CYS A 414 5.73 5.53 3.39
N HIS A 415 4.50 5.95 3.73
CA HIS A 415 3.96 7.25 3.31
C HIS A 415 4.19 8.38 4.31
N GLY A 416 4.65 8.09 5.52
CA GLY A 416 5.03 9.08 6.53
C GLY A 416 6.44 9.64 6.32
N GLY A 417 7.26 9.00 5.49
CA GLY A 417 8.57 9.51 5.09
C GLY A 417 9.62 8.43 4.89
N VAL A 418 9.97 8.15 3.63
CA VAL A 418 11.17 7.38 3.24
C VAL A 418 11.78 8.02 2.00
N GLY A 419 13.09 7.84 1.80
CA GLY A 419 13.83 8.47 0.69
C GLY A 419 13.29 8.12 -0.70
N ALA A 420 12.77 6.90 -0.88
CA ALA A 420 12.30 6.39 -2.17
C ALA A 420 11.01 7.01 -2.72
N THR A 421 10.29 7.84 -1.94
CA THR A 421 9.01 8.42 -2.37
C THR A 421 9.16 9.76 -3.10
N THR A 422 8.19 10.08 -3.97
CA THR A 422 7.99 11.44 -4.52
C THR A 422 6.65 11.97 -4.01
N ASP A 423 6.70 13.09 -3.29
CA ASP A 423 5.53 13.67 -2.61
C ASP A 423 4.80 12.65 -1.71
N ALA A 424 5.56 11.88 -0.94
CA ALA A 424 5.06 10.81 -0.07
C ALA A 424 4.29 9.70 -0.81
N SER A 425 4.49 9.52 -2.11
CA SER A 425 3.82 8.51 -2.93
C SER A 425 4.80 7.76 -3.85
N PHE A 426 4.45 6.52 -4.21
CA PHE A 426 5.13 5.69 -5.20
C PHE A 426 4.45 5.70 -6.58
N ALA A 427 3.32 6.39 -6.74
CA ALA A 427 2.41 6.29 -7.89
C ALA A 427 3.04 6.65 -9.26
N PHE A 428 2.95 7.91 -9.70
CA PHE A 428 3.48 8.30 -11.02
C PHE A 428 4.98 8.08 -11.23
N PRO A 429 5.87 8.14 -10.22
CA PRO A 429 7.26 7.74 -10.41
C PRO A 429 7.42 6.33 -10.99
N ARG A 430 6.45 5.45 -10.76
CA ARG A 430 6.44 4.06 -11.24
C ARG A 430 5.42 3.81 -12.37
N LYS A 431 4.66 4.82 -12.80
CA LYS A 431 3.76 4.72 -13.96
C LYS A 431 4.57 4.42 -15.22
N ARG A 432 4.08 3.56 -16.11
CA ARG A 432 4.78 3.21 -17.35
C ARG A 432 4.89 4.39 -18.34
N ALA A 433 6.01 4.45 -19.05
CA ALA A 433 6.36 5.50 -19.99
C ALA A 433 5.47 5.48 -21.24
N GLY A 434 5.33 6.66 -21.84
CA GLY A 434 4.33 6.94 -22.87
C GLY A 434 4.63 6.44 -24.29
N ASN A 435 5.63 5.57 -24.50
CA ASN A 435 6.04 5.14 -25.86
C ASN A 435 5.12 4.07 -26.48
N THR A 436 3.99 3.78 -25.83
CA THR A 436 2.90 2.94 -26.33
C THR A 436 1.69 3.81 -26.72
N PRO A 437 0.80 3.35 -27.61
CA PRO A 437 -0.40 4.14 -27.99
C PRO A 437 -1.27 4.57 -26.80
N ASP A 438 -1.40 3.69 -25.80
CA ASP A 438 -2.10 3.93 -24.53
C ASP A 438 -1.34 4.87 -23.57
N ARG A 439 -0.06 5.12 -23.82
CA ARG A 439 0.86 5.92 -23.01
C ARG A 439 0.86 5.54 -21.52
N GLY A 440 0.67 4.25 -21.22
CA GLY A 440 0.57 3.73 -19.85
C GLY A 440 -0.79 3.97 -19.18
N TRP A 441 -1.82 4.41 -19.91
CA TRP A 441 -3.19 4.60 -19.41
C TRP A 441 -4.07 3.39 -19.77
N TYR A 442 -3.94 2.35 -18.97
CA TYR A 442 -4.75 1.14 -19.08
C TYR A 442 -4.80 0.43 -17.73
N TYR A 443 -5.74 -0.50 -17.60
CA TYR A 443 -5.88 -1.36 -16.44
C TYR A 443 -5.38 -2.78 -16.74
N TRP A 444 -5.01 -3.55 -15.70
CA TRP A 444 -4.32 -4.84 -15.86
C TRP A 444 -5.14 -5.95 -16.53
N ASN A 445 -6.46 -5.79 -16.66
CA ASN A 445 -7.29 -6.71 -17.44
C ASN A 445 -7.14 -6.50 -18.96
N GLN A 446 -6.71 -5.32 -19.40
CA GLN A 446 -6.49 -5.00 -20.82
C GLN A 446 -5.11 -5.51 -21.28
N ARG A 447 -4.11 -5.46 -20.39
CA ARG A 447 -2.76 -5.95 -20.67
C ARG A 447 -2.08 -6.44 -19.40
N ALA A 448 -1.52 -7.65 -19.45
CA ALA A 448 -0.92 -8.28 -18.29
C ALA A 448 0.42 -7.62 -17.89
N MET A 449 0.55 -7.33 -16.58
CA MET A 449 1.78 -6.85 -15.94
C MET A 449 2.98 -7.79 -16.17
N ALA A 450 2.72 -9.08 -16.39
CA ALA A 450 3.73 -10.10 -16.63
C ALA A 450 4.45 -10.00 -17.98
N HIS A 451 4.07 -9.05 -18.85
CA HIS A 451 4.76 -8.78 -20.11
C HIS A 451 5.59 -7.49 -20.07
N LEU A 452 5.66 -6.82 -18.92
CA LEU A 452 6.43 -5.61 -18.78
C LEU A 452 7.93 -5.92 -18.80
N ALA A 453 8.67 -5.19 -19.63
CA ALA A 453 10.12 -5.20 -19.59
C ALA A 453 10.61 -4.68 -18.23
N GLU A 454 11.73 -5.23 -17.77
CA GLU A 454 12.37 -4.82 -16.53
C GLU A 454 12.76 -3.33 -16.58
N PRO A 455 12.31 -2.51 -15.60
CA PRO A 455 12.76 -1.12 -15.50
C PRO A 455 14.27 -1.03 -15.31
N ARG A 456 14.85 0.04 -15.86
CA ARG A 456 16.27 0.33 -15.74
C ARG A 456 16.48 1.44 -14.70
N LEU A 457 17.50 1.27 -13.86
CA LEU A 457 18.04 2.34 -13.03
C LEU A 457 18.81 3.34 -13.91
N THR A 458 19.14 4.53 -13.40
CA THR A 458 19.88 5.55 -14.16
C THR A 458 21.26 5.07 -14.63
N ASP A 459 21.86 4.12 -13.92
CA ASP A 459 23.14 3.48 -14.27
C ASP A 459 23.01 2.31 -15.27
N GLY A 460 21.80 2.03 -15.77
CA GLY A 460 21.52 0.99 -16.76
C GLY A 460 21.30 -0.41 -16.18
N ARG A 461 21.48 -0.64 -14.87
CA ARG A 461 21.13 -1.93 -14.25
C ARG A 461 19.62 -2.16 -14.28
N GLY A 462 19.21 -3.43 -14.34
CA GLY A 462 17.81 -3.82 -14.14
C GLY A 462 17.40 -3.71 -12.68
N GLU A 463 16.22 -3.12 -12.40
CA GLU A 463 15.73 -2.89 -11.03
C GLU A 463 15.50 -4.21 -10.26
N TYR A 464 14.81 -5.17 -10.87
CA TYR A 464 14.45 -6.45 -10.25
C TYR A 464 15.65 -7.38 -10.13
N SER A 465 16.54 -7.37 -11.11
CA SER A 465 17.82 -8.06 -11.13
C SER A 465 18.73 -7.51 -10.03
N THR A 466 18.75 -6.19 -9.84
CA THR A 466 19.44 -5.55 -8.72
C THR A 466 18.83 -5.97 -7.38
N TYR A 467 17.51 -6.04 -7.29
CA TYR A 467 16.83 -6.51 -6.08
C TYR A 467 17.21 -7.95 -5.75
N LEU A 468 17.13 -8.88 -6.71
CA LEU A 468 17.50 -10.28 -6.49
C LEU A 468 18.95 -10.42 -6.01
N ARG A 469 19.88 -9.63 -6.55
CA ARG A 469 21.30 -9.67 -6.14
C ARG A 469 21.51 -9.22 -4.70
N ASN A 470 20.78 -8.19 -4.28
CA ASN A 470 20.91 -7.61 -2.95
C ASN A 470 20.08 -8.35 -1.88
N ALA A 471 18.83 -8.69 -2.18
CA ALA A 471 17.93 -9.37 -1.25
C ALA A 471 18.13 -10.90 -1.21
N ARG A 472 18.65 -11.48 -2.31
CA ARG A 472 18.84 -12.93 -2.54
C ARG A 472 17.56 -13.75 -2.51
N ALA A 473 16.43 -13.10 -2.67
CA ALA A 473 15.10 -13.70 -2.76
C ALA A 473 14.14 -12.70 -3.41
N GLY A 474 12.89 -13.11 -3.61
CA GLY A 474 11.84 -12.23 -4.11
C GLY A 474 11.10 -11.45 -3.03
N ASP A 475 11.56 -11.50 -1.79
CA ASP A 475 10.97 -10.85 -0.63
C ASP A 475 12.04 -10.56 0.42
N GLU A 476 11.73 -9.66 1.35
CA GLU A 476 12.64 -9.18 2.38
C GLU A 476 12.99 -10.28 3.39
N PHE A 477 12.11 -11.26 3.56
CA PHE A 477 12.24 -12.36 4.52
C PHE A 477 12.84 -13.63 3.90
N ARG A 478 13.28 -13.60 2.64
CA ARG A 478 13.84 -14.78 1.95
C ARG A 478 12.99 -16.04 2.11
N ASN A 479 11.66 -15.90 2.08
CA ASN A 479 10.71 -17.02 2.26
C ASN A 479 10.03 -17.45 0.94
N ASN A 480 10.29 -16.74 -0.15
CA ASN A 480 9.81 -17.12 -1.48
C ASN A 480 10.72 -18.18 -2.12
N ALA A 481 10.52 -19.44 -1.71
CA ALA A 481 11.26 -20.59 -2.21
C ALA A 481 11.18 -20.76 -3.75
N ASP A 482 10.03 -20.43 -4.37
CA ASP A 482 9.85 -20.51 -5.83
C ASP A 482 10.82 -19.57 -6.56
N ILE A 483 10.94 -18.31 -6.11
CA ILE A 483 11.87 -17.35 -6.69
C ILE A 483 13.31 -17.74 -6.41
N ILE A 484 13.63 -18.14 -5.17
CA ILE A 484 14.99 -18.58 -4.82
C ILE A 484 15.42 -19.74 -5.72
N ALA A 485 14.59 -20.78 -5.84
CA ALA A 485 14.86 -21.93 -6.69
C ALA A 485 14.91 -21.58 -8.18
N ARG A 486 14.15 -20.57 -8.64
CA ARG A 486 14.15 -20.14 -10.04
C ARG A 486 15.42 -19.39 -10.43
N PHE A 487 15.93 -18.52 -9.54
CA PHE A 487 17.03 -17.60 -9.86
C PHE A 487 18.39 -18.02 -9.33
N PHE A 488 18.45 -18.90 -8.32
CA PHE A 488 19.70 -19.31 -7.69
C PHE A 488 19.86 -20.84 -7.67
N THR A 489 21.11 -21.30 -7.69
CA THR A 489 21.45 -22.71 -7.41
C THR A 489 21.36 -22.97 -5.89
N PRO A 490 21.35 -24.25 -5.44
CA PRO A 490 21.43 -24.55 -4.00
C PRO A 490 22.67 -23.97 -3.31
N ALA A 491 23.74 -23.71 -4.05
CA ALA A 491 24.95 -23.04 -3.56
C ALA A 491 24.82 -21.49 -3.54
N GLY A 492 23.68 -20.93 -3.96
CA GLY A 492 23.43 -19.49 -4.00
C GLY A 492 23.95 -18.77 -5.24
N ALA A 493 24.48 -19.49 -6.24
CA ALA A 493 24.97 -18.87 -7.48
C ALA A 493 23.80 -18.47 -8.40
N GLU A 494 23.90 -17.32 -9.08
CA GLU A 494 22.92 -16.89 -10.08
C GLU A 494 22.76 -17.92 -11.19
N LYS A 495 21.52 -18.12 -11.66
CA LYS A 495 21.20 -18.90 -12.87
C LYS A 495 21.13 -17.94 -14.06
N PRO A 496 22.16 -17.86 -14.94
CA PRO A 496 22.23 -16.82 -15.96
C PRO A 496 21.04 -16.80 -16.92
N ALA A 497 20.47 -17.97 -17.24
CA ALA A 497 19.30 -18.06 -18.09
C ALA A 497 18.04 -17.44 -17.46
N ALA A 498 17.89 -17.53 -16.13
CA ALA A 498 16.76 -16.94 -15.41
C ALA A 498 16.88 -15.41 -15.38
N PHE A 499 18.07 -14.87 -15.11
CA PHE A 499 18.34 -13.43 -15.14
C PHE A 499 18.15 -12.84 -16.54
N ARG A 500 18.64 -13.49 -17.60
CA ARG A 500 18.37 -13.06 -18.99
C ARG A 500 16.87 -13.01 -19.32
N ARG A 501 16.07 -13.93 -18.77
CA ARG A 501 14.62 -13.91 -18.95
C ARG A 501 13.96 -12.76 -18.18
N LEU A 502 14.46 -12.45 -16.97
CA LEU A 502 13.99 -11.32 -16.18
C LEU A 502 14.22 -9.98 -16.87
N GLU A 503 15.40 -9.81 -17.49
CA GLU A 503 15.72 -8.61 -18.27
C GLU A 503 14.75 -8.35 -19.42
N GLN A 504 14.16 -9.41 -19.99
CA GLN A 504 13.14 -9.32 -21.03
C GLN A 504 11.75 -9.06 -20.46
N THR A 505 11.43 -9.65 -19.31
CA THR A 505 10.13 -9.48 -18.67
C THR A 505 10.16 -9.72 -17.15
N ILE A 506 9.56 -8.79 -16.40
CA ILE A 506 9.37 -8.94 -14.94
C ILE A 506 8.46 -10.12 -14.60
N GLY A 507 7.61 -10.58 -15.54
CA GLY A 507 6.77 -11.78 -15.37
C GLY A 507 7.58 -13.04 -15.03
N ALA A 508 8.86 -13.09 -15.39
CA ALA A 508 9.77 -14.16 -15.00
C ALA A 508 9.98 -14.25 -13.47
N MET A 509 9.72 -13.17 -12.73
CA MET A 509 9.86 -13.09 -11.28
C MET A 509 8.52 -12.88 -10.58
N ILE A 510 7.69 -11.94 -11.05
CA ILE A 510 6.54 -11.44 -10.27
C ILE A 510 5.35 -12.40 -10.21
N LEU A 511 5.27 -13.37 -11.11
CA LEU A 511 4.19 -14.36 -11.11
C LEU A 511 4.57 -15.62 -10.31
N PRO A 512 3.74 -16.04 -9.34
CA PRO A 512 3.93 -17.31 -8.64
C PRO A 512 3.55 -18.51 -9.51
N SER A 513 3.90 -19.71 -9.05
CA SER A 513 3.26 -20.93 -9.53
C SER A 513 1.77 -20.98 -9.13
N PRO A 514 0.91 -21.71 -9.86
CA PRO A 514 -0.48 -21.92 -9.45
C PRO A 514 -0.64 -22.47 -8.02
N ASP A 515 0.19 -23.44 -7.64
CA ASP A 515 0.13 -24.05 -6.31
C ASP A 515 0.49 -23.04 -5.20
N ARG A 516 1.52 -22.22 -5.43
CA ARG A 516 1.88 -21.14 -4.52
C ARG A 516 0.76 -20.10 -4.42
N ALA A 517 0.12 -19.74 -5.54
CA ALA A 517 -0.99 -18.79 -5.53
C ALA A 517 -2.11 -19.26 -4.59
N LEU A 518 -2.58 -20.50 -4.78
CA LEU A 518 -3.62 -21.11 -3.94
C LEU A 518 -3.20 -21.19 -2.47
N ALA A 519 -1.95 -21.55 -2.19
CA ALA A 519 -1.44 -21.65 -0.82
C ALA A 519 -1.40 -20.29 -0.11
N LEU A 520 -0.99 -19.22 -0.81
CA LEU A 520 -0.98 -17.85 -0.28
C LEU A 520 -2.39 -17.32 -0.02
N ASP A 521 -3.34 -17.59 -0.93
CA ASP A 521 -4.73 -17.17 -0.74
C ASP A 521 -5.39 -17.87 0.45
N LYS A 522 -5.16 -19.18 0.61
CA LYS A 522 -5.60 -19.94 1.79
C LYS A 522 -5.00 -19.40 3.09
N ALA A 523 -3.70 -19.09 3.09
CA ALA A 523 -3.03 -18.53 4.26
C ALA A 523 -3.58 -17.12 4.61
N TYR A 524 -3.79 -16.27 3.61
CA TYR A 524 -4.36 -14.94 3.84
C TYR A 524 -5.80 -15.01 4.36
N ARG A 525 -6.60 -15.97 3.88
CA ARG A 525 -7.95 -16.22 4.40
C ARG A 525 -7.97 -16.54 5.89
N GLU A 526 -6.91 -17.17 6.44
CA GLU A 526 -6.80 -17.35 7.90
C GLU A 526 -6.58 -16.04 8.65
N ILE A 527 -5.81 -15.10 8.08
CA ILE A 527 -5.63 -13.76 8.66
C ILE A 527 -6.99 -13.02 8.68
N VAL A 528 -7.76 -13.13 7.60
CA VAL A 528 -9.12 -12.56 7.47
C VAL A 528 -10.07 -13.19 8.48
N ARG A 529 -10.15 -14.52 8.57
CA ARG A 529 -11.01 -15.21 9.53
C ARG A 529 -10.71 -14.82 10.97
N GLN A 530 -9.43 -14.60 11.29
CA GLN A 530 -8.98 -14.19 12.61
C GLN A 530 -9.09 -12.67 12.85
N GLN A 531 -9.36 -11.87 11.81
CA GLN A 531 -9.32 -10.40 11.84
C GLN A 531 -8.04 -9.86 12.50
N SER A 532 -6.91 -10.52 12.21
CA SER A 532 -5.64 -10.32 12.92
C SER A 532 -4.69 -9.33 12.22
N PHE A 533 -5.21 -8.45 11.38
CA PHE A 533 -4.44 -7.59 10.48
C PHE A 533 -3.45 -6.66 11.19
N ILE A 534 -3.76 -6.22 12.42
CA ILE A 534 -2.88 -5.43 13.28
C ILE A 534 -1.59 -6.16 13.69
N HIS A 535 -1.54 -7.48 13.52
CA HIS A 535 -0.38 -8.34 13.77
C HIS A 535 0.37 -8.71 12.49
N GLY A 536 0.01 -8.12 11.35
CA GLY A 536 0.67 -8.30 10.06
C GLY A 536 -0.23 -8.96 9.02
N ARG A 537 -0.10 -8.51 7.76
CA ARG A 537 -0.97 -8.92 6.63
C ARG A 537 -0.26 -9.80 5.61
N THR A 538 1.04 -10.06 5.80
CA THR A 538 1.86 -10.81 4.84
C THR A 538 1.46 -12.28 4.82
N ALA A 539 0.93 -12.74 3.69
CA ALA A 539 0.55 -14.14 3.50
C ALA A 539 1.79 -15.05 3.46
N HIS A 540 1.77 -16.12 4.24
CA HIS A 540 2.82 -17.15 4.26
C HIS A 540 2.24 -18.46 4.81
N VAL A 541 2.86 -19.59 4.45
CA VAL A 541 2.39 -20.91 4.86
C VAL A 541 3.16 -21.42 6.08
N ALA A 542 4.49 -21.32 6.04
CA ALA A 542 5.37 -21.69 7.14
C ALA A 542 5.91 -20.44 7.84
N PRO A 543 6.20 -20.50 9.17
CA PRO A 543 6.77 -19.39 9.92
C PRO A 543 8.01 -18.81 9.26
N MET A 544 8.20 -17.49 9.36
CA MET A 544 9.36 -16.81 8.81
C MET A 544 10.55 -16.86 9.78
N ASP A 545 11.70 -17.35 9.28
CA ASP A 545 12.92 -17.46 10.07
C ASP A 545 13.84 -16.24 9.95
N ASN A 546 13.84 -15.61 8.78
CA ASN A 546 14.71 -14.50 8.39
C ASN A 546 14.13 -13.13 8.76
N VAL A 547 13.45 -13.07 9.91
CA VAL A 547 12.88 -11.86 10.49
C VAL A 547 13.16 -11.85 11.99
N HIS A 548 13.53 -10.70 12.52
CA HIS A 548 13.81 -10.49 13.93
C HIS A 548 12.51 -10.58 14.73
N ARG A 549 12.49 -11.43 15.77
CA ARG A 549 11.48 -11.33 16.84
C ARG A 549 11.71 -10.12 17.72
N ALA A 550 12.98 -9.74 17.85
CA ALA A 550 13.42 -8.51 18.47
C ALA A 550 14.77 -8.08 17.87
N VAL A 551 15.02 -6.77 17.84
CA VAL A 551 16.23 -6.16 17.29
C VAL A 551 16.65 -4.97 18.15
N ALA A 552 17.92 -4.81 18.49
CA ALA A 552 18.39 -3.69 19.33
C ALA A 552 18.50 -2.37 18.51
N PRO A 553 18.35 -1.17 19.12
CA PRO A 553 18.59 0.08 18.40
C PRO A 553 20.05 0.17 17.99
N GLY A 554 20.30 0.64 16.76
CA GLY A 554 21.64 0.74 16.23
C GLY A 554 22.33 -0.61 16.01
N GLU A 555 21.60 -1.73 16.12
CA GLU A 555 22.17 -3.05 15.82
C GLU A 555 22.64 -3.07 14.36
N PRO A 556 23.92 -3.38 14.07
CA PRO A 556 24.41 -3.34 12.70
C PRO A 556 23.74 -4.39 11.82
N THR A 557 23.23 -3.99 10.66
CA THR A 557 22.67 -4.90 9.65
C THR A 557 23.78 -5.79 9.06
N GLY A 558 25.05 -5.41 9.18
CA GLY A 558 26.16 -6.08 8.50
C GLY A 558 26.28 -5.69 7.03
N VAL A 559 25.44 -4.77 6.54
CA VAL A 559 25.71 -4.01 5.33
C VAL A 559 26.81 -2.99 5.68
N SER A 560 27.89 -2.96 4.90
CA SER A 560 29.01 -2.04 5.12
C SER A 560 28.92 -0.77 4.29
N THR A 561 28.16 -0.81 3.20
CA THR A 561 28.03 0.30 2.24
C THR A 561 26.59 0.33 1.75
N PRO A 562 25.90 1.48 1.84
CA PRO A 562 24.56 1.61 1.30
C PRO A 562 24.55 1.31 -0.19
N VAL A 563 23.54 0.58 -0.63
CA VAL A 563 23.26 0.40 -2.05
C VAL A 563 22.58 1.68 -2.52
N SER A 564 23.27 2.44 -3.37
CA SER A 564 22.67 3.59 -4.05
C SER A 564 21.88 3.12 -5.27
N VAL A 565 20.65 3.59 -5.37
CA VAL A 565 19.80 3.42 -6.55
C VAL A 565 19.13 4.75 -6.85
N GLU A 566 19.29 5.22 -8.07
CA GLU A 566 18.51 6.33 -8.59
C GLU A 566 17.57 5.77 -9.66
N HIS A 567 16.27 5.94 -9.43
CA HIS A 567 15.25 5.49 -10.37
C HIS A 567 15.18 6.50 -11.52
N ASP A 568 15.33 6.02 -12.76
CA ASP A 568 14.99 6.85 -13.91
C ASP A 568 13.46 6.83 -14.06
N ALA A 569 12.81 7.93 -13.68
CA ALA A 569 11.37 8.08 -13.83
C ALA A 569 10.89 7.96 -15.31
N ARG A 570 11.82 8.04 -16.28
CA ARG A 570 11.57 7.78 -17.72
C ARG A 570 11.70 6.30 -18.09
N ALA A 571 12.37 5.50 -17.27
CA ALA A 571 12.58 4.07 -17.51
C ALA A 571 11.41 3.19 -17.05
N HIS A 572 10.53 3.72 -16.20
CA HIS A 572 9.21 3.15 -15.95
C HIS A 572 8.29 3.51 -17.09
#